data_AF-A0A3P8X3Y2-F1
#
_entry.id   AF-A0A3P8X3Y2-F1
#
_cell.length_a   1.000
_cell.length_b   1.000
_cell.length_c   1.000
_cell.angle_alpha   90.00
_cell.angle_beta   90.00
_cell.angle_gamma   90.00
#
_symmetry.space_group_name_H-M   'P 1'
#
loop_
_entity.id
_entity.type
_entity.pdbx_description
1 polymer ?
#
loop_
_entity_poly.entity_id
_entity_poly.type
_entity_poly.pdbx_seq_one_letter_code
_entity_poly.pdbx_strand_id
1 'polypeptide(L)'
;LFFPLSPPPPPHPHSSREHQLFENFVQTSTCKGTLQAFSILCRQLELDPLDYKNFYSSLKVAVSSWKVKALWTKLDKRAQHKVYSQNRACEGTRCLVIGGGPCGLRTAIELALLGCKVVVIEKRDTFSRNNVLHLWPFTIHDLKGLEAKKFYGKFCAGSIDHISIRQLQLMLLKVCLILGVEVHVNVEFVKLTEPPSEQTGPGWRAQINPPSHPVSDFDFDVVIGADGRRSTLEGFSRKEFRGKLAIAITANFVNRNTTAEAKVEEISGVAFIFNQKFFLELKEETGETRPKFLLFLSLCPRLNEHVF
;
A
#
# COMPACT_ATOMS: atom_id res chain seq x y z
N LEU A 1 -10.45 9.33 -65.64
CA LEU A 1 -11.19 9.41 -64.35
C LEU A 1 -10.18 9.23 -63.22
N PHE A 2 -9.59 10.32 -62.74
CA PHE A 2 -8.76 10.32 -61.54
C PHE A 2 -9.70 10.28 -60.33
N PHE A 3 -9.68 9.20 -59.57
CA PHE A 3 -10.27 9.20 -58.23
C PHE A 3 -9.29 9.91 -57.29
N PRO A 4 -9.72 10.92 -56.53
CA PRO A 4 -8.86 11.51 -55.51
C PRO A 4 -8.70 10.49 -54.39
N LEU A 5 -7.44 10.17 -54.06
CA LEU A 5 -7.08 9.41 -52.87
C LEU A 5 -7.66 10.13 -51.64
N SER A 6 -8.47 9.42 -50.86
CA SER A 6 -8.95 9.92 -49.58
C SER A 6 -7.75 10.30 -48.69
N PRO A 7 -7.81 11.41 -47.94
CA PRO A 7 -6.76 11.77 -47.02
C PRO A 7 -6.56 10.64 -45.99
N PRO A 8 -5.33 10.42 -45.52
CA PRO A 8 -5.07 9.42 -44.50
C PRO A 8 -5.93 9.70 -43.27
N PRO A 9 -6.42 8.65 -42.58
CA PRO A 9 -7.14 8.84 -41.33
C PRO A 9 -6.26 9.64 -40.36
N PRO A 10 -6.84 10.52 -39.52
CA PRO A 10 -6.07 11.24 -38.53
C PRO A 10 -5.32 10.23 -37.66
N PRO A 11 -4.07 10.54 -37.25
CA PRO A 11 -3.32 9.64 -36.39
C PRO A 11 -4.17 9.32 -35.16
N HIS A 12 -4.37 8.03 -34.88
CA HIS A 12 -4.90 7.60 -33.60
C HIS A 12 -4.10 8.31 -32.50
N PRO A 13 -4.71 8.76 -31.39
CA PRO A 13 -3.99 9.47 -30.36
C PRO A 13 -2.97 8.51 -29.76
N HIS A 14 -1.73 8.56 -30.27
CA HIS A 14 -0.59 7.88 -29.71
C HIS A 14 -0.54 8.32 -28.26
N SER A 15 -0.63 7.36 -27.33
CA SER A 15 -0.42 7.68 -25.93
C SER A 15 0.93 8.37 -25.81
N SER A 16 0.95 9.59 -25.29
CA SER A 16 2.18 10.35 -25.12
C SER A 16 3.17 9.54 -24.27
N ARG A 17 4.47 9.71 -24.49
CA ARG A 17 5.54 8.94 -23.84
C ARG A 17 5.41 8.97 -22.31
N GLU A 18 5.02 10.11 -21.77
CA GLU A 18 4.79 10.37 -20.35
C GLU A 18 3.67 9.47 -19.80
N HIS A 19 2.59 9.31 -20.58
CA HIS A 19 1.50 8.42 -20.22
C HIS A 19 1.94 6.95 -20.18
N GLN A 20 2.74 6.51 -21.16
CA GLN A 20 3.23 5.13 -21.18
C GLN A 20 4.13 4.82 -19.97
N LEU A 21 5.01 5.77 -19.60
CA LEU A 21 5.84 5.64 -18.40
C LEU A 21 4.98 5.54 -17.13
N PHE A 22 3.95 6.37 -17.01
CA PHE A 22 3.05 6.34 -15.86
C PHE A 22 2.22 5.05 -15.79
N GLU A 23 1.71 4.57 -16.93
CA GLU A 23 1.00 3.28 -16.99
C GLU A 23 1.92 2.12 -16.62
N ASN A 24 3.18 2.11 -17.09
CA ASN A 24 4.16 1.10 -16.68
C ASN A 24 4.34 1.08 -15.16
N PHE A 25 4.47 2.25 -14.53
CA PHE A 25 4.51 2.38 -13.07
C PHE A 25 3.25 1.82 -12.40
N VAL A 26 2.05 2.17 -12.89
CA VAL A 26 0.77 1.70 -12.35
C VAL A 26 0.61 0.18 -12.52
N GLN A 27 1.12 -0.43 -13.58
CA GLN A 27 0.95 -1.85 -13.88
C GLN A 27 1.95 -2.77 -13.15
N THR A 28 3.01 -2.22 -12.55
CA THR A 28 3.98 -3.02 -11.79
C THR A 28 3.33 -3.80 -10.64
N SER A 29 3.80 -5.03 -10.42
CA SER A 29 3.21 -6.01 -9.49
C SER A 29 4.14 -6.43 -8.34
N THR A 30 5.33 -5.82 -8.27
CA THR A 30 6.33 -6.09 -7.23
C THR A 30 6.84 -4.76 -6.65
N CYS A 31 7.25 -4.76 -5.37
CA CYS A 31 7.74 -3.56 -4.69
C CYS A 31 8.96 -2.96 -5.43
N LYS A 32 10.00 -3.78 -5.71
CA LYS A 32 11.15 -3.38 -6.53
C LYS A 32 10.74 -2.82 -7.89
N GLY A 33 9.86 -3.53 -8.61
CA GLY A 33 9.41 -3.10 -9.92
C GLY A 33 8.72 -1.74 -9.87
N THR A 34 7.86 -1.51 -8.88
CA THR A 34 7.20 -0.22 -8.65
C THR A 34 8.20 0.90 -8.39
N LEU A 35 9.19 0.70 -7.51
CA LEU A 35 10.22 1.69 -7.20
C LEU A 35 11.09 2.00 -8.43
N GLN A 36 11.50 0.97 -9.18
CA GLN A 36 12.29 1.12 -10.42
C GLN A 36 11.50 1.86 -11.50
N ALA A 37 10.25 1.48 -11.76
CA ALA A 37 9.41 2.14 -12.75
C ALA A 37 9.14 3.59 -12.38
N PHE A 38 8.96 3.90 -11.09
CA PHE A 38 8.80 5.26 -10.61
C PHE A 38 10.09 6.09 -10.75
N SER A 39 11.26 5.51 -10.45
CA SER A 39 12.56 6.17 -10.67
C SER A 39 12.79 6.49 -12.15
N ILE A 40 12.46 5.55 -13.05
CA ILE A 40 12.52 5.77 -14.50
C ILE A 40 11.55 6.88 -14.91
N LEU A 41 10.31 6.87 -14.43
CA LEU A 41 9.32 7.91 -14.68
C LEU A 41 9.87 9.29 -14.28
N CYS A 42 10.33 9.45 -13.03
CA CYS A 42 10.85 10.73 -12.53
C CYS A 42 12.03 11.22 -13.37
N ARG A 43 13.01 10.35 -13.65
CA ARG A 43 14.18 10.71 -14.47
C ARG A 43 13.82 11.13 -15.89
N GLN A 44 12.86 10.45 -16.52
CA GLN A 44 12.46 10.74 -17.90
C GLN A 44 11.57 11.97 -18.04
N LEU A 45 10.90 12.36 -16.97
CA LEU A 45 10.09 13.58 -16.88
C LEU A 45 10.82 14.74 -16.18
N GLU A 46 12.11 14.56 -15.86
CA GLU A 46 12.94 15.54 -15.16
C GLU A 46 12.33 16.04 -13.84
N LEU A 47 11.68 15.13 -13.11
CA LEU A 47 11.08 15.38 -11.81
C LEU A 47 12.03 14.98 -10.69
N ASP A 48 12.18 15.84 -9.68
CA ASP A 48 12.92 15.53 -8.46
C ASP A 48 11.97 15.09 -7.34
N PRO A 49 11.92 13.79 -6.97
CA PRO A 49 11.10 13.32 -5.86
C PRO A 49 11.57 13.81 -4.48
N LEU A 50 12.77 14.39 -4.36
CA LEU A 50 13.25 14.98 -3.11
C LEU A 50 12.64 16.36 -2.84
N ASP A 51 12.21 17.08 -3.89
CA ASP A 51 11.39 18.30 -3.79
C ASP A 51 9.92 17.95 -3.48
N TYR A 52 9.72 17.34 -2.31
CA TYR A 52 8.43 16.83 -1.85
C TYR A 52 7.32 17.90 -1.83
N LYS A 53 7.67 19.18 -1.70
CA LYS A 53 6.71 20.29 -1.66
C LYS A 53 6.04 20.50 -3.02
N ASN A 54 6.79 20.42 -4.11
CA ASN A 54 6.28 20.69 -5.45
C ASN A 54 6.09 19.42 -6.28
N PHE A 55 6.62 18.28 -5.84
CA PHE A 55 6.65 17.04 -6.63
C PHE A 55 5.28 16.63 -7.16
N TYR A 56 4.26 16.54 -6.30
CA TYR A 56 2.92 16.12 -6.72
C TYR A 56 2.31 17.05 -7.78
N SER A 57 2.46 18.38 -7.62
CA SER A 57 1.99 19.35 -8.62
C SER A 57 2.73 19.20 -9.95
N SER A 58 4.05 19.04 -9.92
CA SER A 58 4.87 18.86 -11.12
C SER A 58 4.55 17.56 -11.85
N LEU A 59 4.40 16.46 -11.11
CA LEU A 59 3.98 15.15 -11.66
C LEU A 59 2.61 15.25 -12.33
N LYS A 60 1.65 15.93 -11.70
CA LYS A 60 0.30 16.10 -12.25
C LYS A 60 0.29 16.90 -13.56
N VAL A 61 1.14 17.93 -13.67
CA VAL A 61 1.31 18.71 -14.91
C VAL A 61 1.97 17.86 -16.00
N ALA A 62 3.05 17.16 -15.66
CA ALA A 62 3.81 16.33 -16.59
C ALA A 62 2.98 15.15 -17.14
N VAL A 63 2.10 14.57 -16.32
CA VAL A 63 1.24 13.45 -16.71
C VAL A 63 -0.21 13.92 -16.84
N SER A 64 -0.50 14.64 -17.92
CA SER A 64 -1.83 15.16 -18.25
C SER A 64 -2.51 14.33 -19.34
N SER A 65 -3.44 13.46 -18.95
CA SER A 65 -4.25 12.66 -19.87
C SER A 65 -5.62 12.32 -19.27
N TRP A 66 -6.61 12.09 -20.13
CA TRP A 66 -7.95 11.67 -19.71
C TRP A 66 -7.93 10.37 -18.88
N LYS A 67 -6.94 9.48 -19.12
CA LYS A 67 -6.78 8.20 -18.43
C LYS A 67 -6.29 8.30 -16.98
N VAL A 68 -5.74 9.45 -16.58
CA VAL A 68 -5.24 9.72 -15.22
C VAL A 68 -6.06 10.80 -14.50
N LYS A 69 -6.96 11.48 -15.21
CA LYS A 69 -7.81 12.56 -14.67
C LYS A 69 -8.60 12.14 -13.42
N ALA A 70 -9.12 10.92 -13.38
CA ALA A 70 -9.86 10.41 -12.22
C ALA A 70 -8.98 10.31 -10.96
N LEU A 71 -7.75 9.81 -11.12
CA LEU A 71 -6.76 9.72 -10.04
C LEU A 71 -6.45 11.09 -9.45
N TRP A 72 -6.08 12.06 -10.30
CA TRP A 72 -5.80 13.43 -9.88
C TRP A 72 -6.99 14.07 -9.18
N THR A 73 -8.20 13.90 -9.74
CA THR A 73 -9.43 14.45 -9.15
C THR A 73 -9.68 13.91 -7.74
N LYS A 74 -9.45 12.61 -7.52
CA LYS A 74 -9.65 11.96 -6.22
C LYS A 74 -8.64 12.42 -5.18
N LEU A 75 -7.36 12.45 -5.55
CA LEU A 75 -6.29 12.90 -4.67
C LEU A 75 -6.41 14.39 -4.34
N ASP A 76 -6.72 15.24 -5.34
CA ASP A 76 -6.98 16.67 -5.13
C ASP A 76 -8.17 16.88 -4.20
N LYS A 77 -9.28 16.14 -4.40
CA LYS A 77 -10.46 16.22 -3.52
C LYS A 77 -10.10 15.87 -2.07
N ARG A 78 -9.25 14.86 -1.85
CA ARG A 78 -8.77 14.50 -0.52
C ARG A 78 -7.92 15.63 0.08
N ALA A 79 -6.92 16.12 -0.66
CA ALA A 79 -6.01 17.19 -0.23
C ALA A 79 -6.74 18.50 0.12
N GLN A 80 -7.89 18.76 -0.51
CA GLN A 80 -8.74 19.94 -0.22
C GLN A 80 -9.49 19.88 1.10
N HIS A 81 -9.47 18.76 1.85
CA HIS A 81 -10.09 18.73 3.16
C HIS A 81 -9.45 19.76 4.09
N LYS A 82 -10.28 20.50 4.85
CA LYS A 82 -9.85 21.62 5.70
C LYS A 82 -8.74 21.26 6.69
N VAL A 83 -8.72 20.01 7.17
CA VAL A 83 -7.72 19.49 8.12
C VAL A 83 -6.29 19.58 7.58
N TYR A 84 -6.10 19.51 6.26
CA TYR A 84 -4.78 19.56 5.65
C TYR A 84 -4.26 20.99 5.43
N SER A 85 -5.10 22.01 5.61
CA SER A 85 -4.73 23.43 5.43
C SER A 85 -3.99 23.69 4.12
N GLN A 86 -4.50 23.16 3.00
CA GLN A 86 -3.84 23.21 1.68
C GLN A 86 -2.40 22.65 1.72
N ASN A 87 -2.21 21.49 2.35
CA ASN A 87 -0.92 20.82 2.55
C ASN A 87 0.10 21.65 3.37
N ARG A 88 -0.37 22.51 4.28
CA ARG A 88 0.49 23.36 5.12
C ARG A 88 0.26 23.21 6.62
N ALA A 89 -0.61 22.29 7.04
CA ALA A 89 -0.93 22.10 8.46
C ALA A 89 0.30 21.71 9.31
N CYS A 90 1.25 20.97 8.72
CA CYS A 90 2.48 20.51 9.37
C CYS A 90 3.72 20.86 8.52
N GLU A 91 3.68 22.01 7.83
CA GLU A 91 4.83 22.45 7.03
C GLU A 91 6.10 22.57 7.89
N GLY A 92 7.23 22.10 7.36
CA GLY A 92 8.52 22.08 8.07
C GLY A 92 8.72 20.88 8.99
N THR A 93 7.68 20.08 9.28
CA THR A 93 7.80 18.86 10.08
C THR A 93 8.42 17.72 9.27
N ARG A 94 9.42 17.05 9.82
CA ARG A 94 10.08 15.89 9.22
C ARG A 94 9.68 14.61 9.95
N CYS A 95 9.17 13.63 9.21
CA CYS A 95 8.61 12.40 9.75
C CYS A 95 9.35 11.17 9.23
N LEU A 96 9.78 10.30 10.15
CA LEU A 96 10.23 8.94 9.84
C LEU A 96 9.11 7.93 10.15
N VAL A 97 8.73 7.13 9.15
CA VAL A 97 7.80 6.01 9.31
C VAL A 97 8.57 4.69 9.18
N ILE A 98 8.52 3.88 10.22
CA ILE A 98 9.21 2.59 10.27
C ILE A 98 8.22 1.49 9.89
N GLY A 99 8.39 0.90 8.71
CA GLY A 99 7.58 -0.21 8.19
C GLY A 99 6.69 0.16 6.99
N GLY A 100 6.91 -0.52 5.86
CA GLY A 100 6.16 -0.42 4.61
C GLY A 100 4.92 -1.32 4.56
N GLY A 101 4.31 -1.59 5.72
CA GLY A 101 3.03 -2.30 5.82
C GLY A 101 1.83 -1.41 5.45
N PRO A 102 0.61 -1.97 5.34
CA PRO A 102 -0.58 -1.17 5.03
C PRO A 102 -0.78 0.03 5.95
N CYS A 103 -0.63 -0.16 7.26
CA CYS A 103 -0.79 0.92 8.24
C CYS A 103 0.29 2.01 8.07
N GLY A 104 1.57 1.64 7.97
CA GLY A 104 2.66 2.61 7.81
C GLY A 104 2.54 3.43 6.53
N LEU A 105 2.30 2.77 5.39
CA LEU A 105 2.08 3.47 4.11
C LEU A 105 0.83 4.37 4.17
N ARG A 106 -0.26 3.90 4.79
CA ARG A 106 -1.47 4.71 4.95
C ARG A 106 -1.24 5.94 5.83
N THR A 107 -0.45 5.82 6.89
CA THR A 107 -0.03 6.94 7.73
C THR A 107 0.86 7.91 6.97
N ALA A 108 1.82 7.40 6.19
CA ALA A 108 2.69 8.23 5.36
C ALA A 108 1.91 9.11 4.37
N ILE A 109 0.84 8.56 3.77
CA ILE A 109 -0.08 9.33 2.91
C ILE A 109 -0.71 10.50 3.66
N GLU A 110 -1.22 10.30 4.88
CA GLU A 110 -1.81 11.41 5.66
C GLU A 110 -0.77 12.46 6.04
N LEU A 111 0.44 12.04 6.43
CA LEU A 111 1.52 12.96 6.77
C LEU A 111 1.96 13.81 5.55
N ALA A 112 2.03 13.21 4.37
CA ALA A 112 2.29 13.94 3.13
C ALA A 112 1.17 14.94 2.81
N LEU A 113 -0.09 14.54 3.01
CA LEU A 113 -1.23 15.46 2.83
C LEU A 113 -1.24 16.61 3.85
N LEU A 114 -0.67 16.41 5.05
CA LEU A 114 -0.49 17.49 6.04
C LEU A 114 0.65 18.46 5.69
N GLY A 115 1.52 18.13 4.74
CA GLY A 115 2.65 18.96 4.32
C GLY A 115 4.01 18.57 4.92
N CYS A 116 4.12 17.42 5.59
CA CYS A 116 5.37 16.95 6.18
C CYS A 116 6.36 16.48 5.09
N LYS A 117 7.67 16.56 5.36
CA LYS A 117 8.66 15.71 4.68
C LYS A 117 8.55 14.31 5.26
N VAL A 118 8.15 13.34 4.46
CA VAL A 118 7.92 11.96 4.94
C VAL A 118 8.94 11.01 4.33
N VAL A 119 9.61 10.25 5.20
CA VAL A 119 10.51 9.16 4.83
C VAL A 119 9.99 7.86 5.42
N VAL A 120 9.81 6.84 4.59
CA VAL A 120 9.44 5.48 5.00
C VAL A 120 10.65 4.58 4.84
N ILE A 121 10.99 3.83 5.88
CA ILE A 121 12.00 2.76 5.81
C ILE A 121 11.33 1.40 5.97
N GLU A 122 11.67 0.44 5.12
CA GLU A 122 11.19 -0.94 5.19
C GLU A 122 12.38 -1.90 5.03
N LYS A 123 12.45 -2.87 5.95
CA LYS A 123 13.56 -3.83 5.97
C LYS A 123 13.55 -4.83 4.82
N ARG A 124 12.40 -5.04 4.18
CA ARG A 124 12.24 -5.93 3.01
C ARG A 124 12.13 -5.12 1.73
N ASP A 125 12.39 -5.77 0.61
CA ASP A 125 12.20 -5.23 -0.73
C ASP A 125 11.08 -5.94 -1.52
N THR A 126 10.35 -6.82 -0.84
CA THR A 126 9.30 -7.65 -1.43
C THR A 126 8.04 -7.64 -0.57
N PHE A 127 6.89 -7.60 -1.25
CA PHE A 127 5.58 -7.79 -0.64
C PHE A 127 5.09 -9.20 -0.96
N SER A 128 5.31 -10.12 -0.01
CA SER A 128 5.15 -11.58 -0.23
C SER A 128 3.93 -12.20 0.46
N ARG A 129 3.17 -11.43 1.26
CA ARG A 129 2.05 -11.96 2.04
C ARG A 129 0.79 -12.03 1.18
N ASN A 130 0.36 -13.25 0.88
CA ASN A 130 -0.86 -13.53 0.11
C ASN A 130 -2.13 -13.58 0.98
N ASN A 131 -1.98 -13.69 2.31
CA ASN A 131 -3.13 -13.68 3.21
C ASN A 131 -4.02 -12.46 2.98
N VAL A 132 -5.32 -12.66 3.20
CA VAL A 132 -6.38 -11.74 2.82
C VAL A 132 -6.89 -11.00 4.04
N LEU A 133 -7.09 -9.70 3.89
CA LEU A 133 -7.67 -8.83 4.90
C LEU A 133 -9.10 -8.51 4.52
N HIS A 134 -10.03 -8.73 5.46
CA HIS A 134 -11.36 -8.14 5.38
C HIS A 134 -11.27 -6.63 5.57
N LEU A 135 -12.10 -5.89 4.82
CA LEU A 135 -12.17 -4.44 4.81
C LEU A 135 -13.55 -3.99 5.26
N TRP A 136 -13.59 -3.17 6.31
CA TRP A 136 -14.83 -2.54 6.72
C TRP A 136 -15.30 -1.52 5.67
N PRO A 137 -16.60 -1.19 5.62
CA PRO A 137 -17.14 -0.26 4.63
C PRO A 137 -16.40 1.09 4.56
N PHE A 138 -15.99 1.65 5.71
CA PHE A 138 -15.25 2.91 5.74
C PHE A 138 -13.85 2.77 5.13
N THR A 139 -13.18 1.63 5.29
CA THR A 139 -11.87 1.36 4.70
C THR A 139 -11.99 1.21 3.18
N ILE A 140 -13.04 0.53 2.71
CA ILE A 140 -13.34 0.45 1.28
C ILE A 140 -13.57 1.86 0.71
N HIS A 141 -14.36 2.69 1.39
CA HIS A 141 -14.61 4.06 0.98
C HIS A 141 -13.31 4.90 0.96
N ASP A 142 -12.47 4.79 1.98
CA ASP A 142 -11.18 5.49 2.05
C ASP A 142 -10.25 5.10 0.89
N LEU A 143 -10.07 3.79 0.64
CA LEU A 143 -9.24 3.30 -0.47
C LEU A 143 -9.82 3.68 -1.85
N LYS A 144 -11.15 3.68 -2.02
CA LYS A 144 -11.80 4.25 -3.23
C LYS A 144 -11.53 5.75 -3.36
N GLY A 145 -11.40 6.47 -2.24
CA GLY A 145 -10.99 7.88 -2.19
C GLY A 145 -9.55 8.12 -2.64
N LEU A 146 -8.69 7.11 -2.55
CA LEU A 146 -7.31 7.12 -3.07
C LEU A 146 -7.20 6.51 -4.49
N GLU A 147 -8.33 6.33 -5.18
CA GLU A 147 -8.43 5.75 -6.51
C GLU A 147 -7.83 4.32 -6.60
N ALA A 148 -8.08 3.48 -5.58
CA ALA A 148 -7.61 2.10 -5.52
C ALA A 148 -7.87 1.28 -6.80
N LYS A 149 -8.99 1.52 -7.50
CA LYS A 149 -9.34 0.84 -8.75
C LYS A 149 -8.34 1.10 -9.88
N LYS A 150 -7.64 2.24 -9.90
CA LYS A 150 -6.59 2.51 -10.90
C LYS A 150 -5.39 1.58 -10.71
N PHE A 151 -5.03 1.29 -9.47
CA PHE A 151 -3.87 0.46 -9.14
C PHE A 151 -4.22 -1.03 -9.04
N TYR A 152 -5.48 -1.35 -8.76
CA TYR A 152 -6.01 -2.70 -8.68
C TYR A 152 -7.43 -2.72 -9.25
N GLY A 153 -7.57 -3.01 -10.55
CA GLY A 153 -8.86 -2.94 -11.26
C GLY A 153 -9.98 -3.80 -10.68
N LYS A 154 -9.63 -4.84 -9.93
CA LYS A 154 -10.58 -5.76 -9.27
C LYS A 154 -10.98 -5.30 -7.86
N PHE A 155 -10.46 -4.16 -7.39
CA PHE A 155 -10.71 -3.66 -6.04
C PHE A 155 -12.20 -3.52 -5.75
N CYS A 156 -12.68 -4.33 -4.80
CA CYS A 156 -14.06 -4.35 -4.33
C CYS A 156 -15.08 -4.36 -5.49
N ALA A 157 -14.85 -5.22 -6.50
CA ALA A 157 -15.78 -5.45 -7.58
C ALA A 157 -16.98 -6.27 -7.09
N GLY A 158 -18.20 -5.82 -7.40
CA GLY A 158 -19.42 -6.45 -6.88
C GLY A 158 -19.51 -6.35 -5.35
N SER A 159 -19.67 -7.50 -4.69
CA SER A 159 -19.79 -7.63 -3.23
C SER A 159 -18.46 -7.94 -2.53
N ILE A 160 -17.32 -7.88 -3.23
CA ILE A 160 -16.00 -8.16 -2.64
C ILE A 160 -15.68 -7.07 -1.61
N ASP A 161 -15.31 -7.49 -0.40
CA ASP A 161 -14.99 -6.63 0.75
C ASP A 161 -13.62 -6.94 1.36
N HIS A 162 -12.71 -7.51 0.57
CA HIS A 162 -11.40 -7.96 1.03
C HIS A 162 -10.30 -7.71 0.00
N ILE A 163 -9.05 -7.80 0.47
CA ILE A 163 -7.85 -7.60 -0.36
C ILE A 163 -6.67 -8.38 0.23
N SER A 164 -5.79 -8.94 -0.61
CA SER A 164 -4.54 -9.51 -0.10
C SER A 164 -3.61 -8.43 0.47
N ILE A 165 -2.82 -8.79 1.48
CA ILE A 165 -1.90 -7.85 2.13
C ILE A 165 -0.95 -7.23 1.10
N ARG A 166 -0.38 -8.04 0.20
CA ARG A 166 0.56 -7.55 -0.82
C ARG A 166 -0.07 -6.57 -1.80
N GLN A 167 -1.31 -6.78 -2.23
CA GLN A 167 -1.98 -5.84 -3.16
C GLN A 167 -2.29 -4.52 -2.47
N LEU A 168 -2.71 -4.56 -1.20
CA LEU A 168 -2.91 -3.36 -0.41
C LEU A 168 -1.59 -2.58 -0.24
N GLN A 169 -0.49 -3.28 0.03
CA GLN A 169 0.84 -2.65 0.11
C GLN A 169 1.26 -2.01 -1.23
N LEU A 170 1.11 -2.70 -2.36
CA LEU A 170 1.46 -2.15 -3.69
C LEU A 170 0.65 -0.91 -4.05
N MET A 171 -0.67 -0.95 -3.80
CA MET A 171 -1.56 0.18 -4.05
C MET A 171 -1.15 1.39 -3.22
N LEU A 172 -0.97 1.23 -1.91
CA LEU A 172 -0.60 2.31 -1.01
C LEU A 172 0.81 2.84 -1.29
N LEU A 173 1.76 1.97 -1.68
CA LEU A 173 3.09 2.38 -2.10
C LEU A 173 3.04 3.30 -3.32
N LYS A 174 2.22 2.95 -4.33
CA LYS A 174 2.05 3.80 -5.53
C LYS A 174 1.51 5.19 -5.15
N VAL A 175 0.53 5.25 -4.25
CA VAL A 175 -0.01 6.53 -3.75
C VAL A 175 1.04 7.31 -2.96
N CYS A 176 1.83 6.66 -2.10
CA CYS A 176 2.94 7.29 -1.37
C CYS A 176 3.91 7.98 -2.34
N LEU A 177 4.37 7.25 -3.36
CA LEU A 177 5.33 7.76 -4.35
C LEU A 177 4.75 8.93 -5.14
N ILE A 178 3.49 8.84 -5.59
CA ILE A 178 2.78 9.94 -6.27
C ILE A 178 2.74 11.21 -5.41
N LEU A 179 2.56 11.06 -4.09
CA LEU A 179 2.49 12.18 -3.14
C LEU A 179 3.87 12.66 -2.66
N GLY A 180 4.97 12.18 -3.24
CA GLY A 180 6.33 12.62 -2.89
C GLY A 180 6.86 12.06 -1.57
N VAL A 181 6.27 10.96 -1.07
CA VAL A 181 6.83 10.22 0.07
C VAL A 181 8.10 9.50 -0.39
N GLU A 182 9.18 9.71 0.34
CA GLU A 182 10.46 9.04 0.11
C GLU A 182 10.41 7.64 0.74
N VAL A 183 10.70 6.59 -0.02
CA VAL A 183 10.59 5.19 0.45
C VAL A 183 11.89 4.45 0.21
N HIS A 184 12.49 3.94 1.28
CA HIS A 184 13.71 3.14 1.25
C HIS A 184 13.42 1.70 1.68
N VAL A 185 13.77 0.75 0.82
CA VAL A 185 13.65 -0.69 1.08
C VAL A 185 15.02 -1.30 1.39
N ASN A 186 15.05 -2.48 2.01
CA ASN A 186 16.27 -3.10 2.53
C ASN A 186 16.99 -2.24 3.59
N VAL A 187 16.22 -1.45 4.33
CA VAL A 187 16.71 -0.62 5.43
C VAL A 187 15.98 -1.04 6.70
N GLU A 188 16.72 -1.67 7.60
CA GLU A 188 16.20 -2.08 8.91
C GLU A 188 16.46 -0.99 9.95
N PHE A 189 15.42 -0.60 10.67
CA PHE A 189 15.54 0.24 11.85
C PHE A 189 16.14 -0.56 13.00
N VAL A 190 17.14 0.01 13.69
CA VAL A 190 17.77 -0.61 14.85
C VAL A 190 17.32 0.09 16.14
N LYS A 191 17.56 1.39 16.26
CA LYS A 191 17.15 2.20 17.41
C LYS A 191 17.16 3.69 17.09
N LEU A 192 16.64 4.49 18.00
CA LEU A 192 16.77 5.95 17.94
C LEU A 192 18.18 6.37 18.37
N THR A 193 18.67 7.43 17.76
CA THR A 193 19.90 8.12 18.10
C THR A 193 19.53 9.52 18.59
N GLU A 194 19.83 9.79 19.86
CA GLU A 194 19.57 11.09 20.47
C GLU A 194 20.44 12.18 19.81
N PRO A 195 19.96 13.43 19.74
CA PRO A 195 20.78 14.58 19.38
C PRO A 195 22.00 14.67 20.30
N PRO A 196 23.20 15.03 19.78
CA PRO A 196 24.34 15.30 20.64
C PRO A 196 24.07 16.52 21.54
N SER A 197 24.81 16.62 22.64
CA SER A 197 24.66 17.72 23.62
C SER A 197 25.04 19.11 23.09
N GLU A 198 25.69 19.19 21.93
CA GLU A 198 26.09 20.44 21.29
C GLU A 198 24.92 21.10 20.55
N GLN A 199 24.69 22.40 20.78
CA GLN A 199 23.53 23.15 20.26
C GLN A 199 23.46 23.26 18.73
N THR A 200 24.56 23.01 18.01
CA THR A 200 24.64 23.07 16.54
C THR A 200 24.64 21.70 15.87
N GLY A 201 24.38 20.63 16.63
CA GLY A 201 24.38 19.26 16.12
C GLY A 201 23.10 18.84 15.39
N PRO A 202 23.12 17.69 14.69
CA PRO A 202 21.92 17.12 14.07
C PRO A 202 20.84 16.76 15.10
N GLY A 203 19.57 16.81 14.69
CA GLY A 203 18.44 16.39 15.51
C GLY A 203 18.35 14.88 15.75
N TRP A 204 17.17 14.41 16.16
CA TRP A 204 16.90 12.99 16.37
C TRP A 204 17.10 12.22 15.06
N ARG A 205 17.82 11.09 15.13
CA ARG A 205 18.10 10.23 13.98
C ARG A 205 17.76 8.78 14.27
N ALA A 206 17.79 7.95 13.24
CA ALA A 206 17.64 6.50 13.36
C ALA A 206 18.98 5.82 13.10
N GLN A 207 19.41 4.95 14.01
CA GLN A 207 20.38 3.93 13.68
C GLN A 207 19.71 2.89 12.79
N ILE A 208 20.33 2.61 11.65
CA ILE A 208 19.79 1.73 10.62
C ILE A 208 20.83 0.68 10.18
N ASN A 209 20.36 -0.35 9.49
CA ASN A 209 21.18 -1.32 8.82
C ASN A 209 20.77 -1.43 7.33
N PRO A 210 21.70 -1.25 6.37
CA PRO A 210 23.13 -0.95 6.56
C PRO A 210 23.38 0.50 7.03
N PRO A 211 24.39 0.76 7.89
CA PRO A 211 24.64 2.08 8.46
C PRO A 211 25.16 3.11 7.44
N SER A 212 25.66 2.66 6.28
CA SER A 212 26.11 3.52 5.19
C SER A 212 24.99 4.04 4.30
N HIS A 213 23.74 3.64 4.55
CA HIS A 213 22.60 4.05 3.75
C HIS A 213 22.29 5.54 4.00
N PRO A 214 22.08 6.39 2.96
CA PRO A 214 21.96 7.85 3.11
C PRO A 214 20.90 8.33 4.13
N VAL A 215 19.85 7.52 4.33
CA VAL A 215 18.81 7.82 5.31
C VAL A 215 19.31 7.83 6.77
N SER A 216 20.53 7.36 7.07
CA SER A 216 21.17 7.49 8.38
C SER A 216 21.39 8.94 8.80
N ASP A 217 21.54 9.83 7.81
CA ASP A 217 21.77 11.25 8.02
C ASP A 217 20.46 12.06 8.07
N PHE A 218 19.31 11.40 7.88
CA PHE A 218 18.00 12.02 7.98
C PHE A 218 17.61 12.23 9.45
N ASP A 219 17.65 13.47 9.90
CA ASP A 219 17.02 13.91 11.14
C ASP A 219 15.50 14.11 10.99
N PHE A 220 14.76 13.90 12.08
CA PHE A 220 13.29 13.99 12.09
C PHE A 220 12.74 14.48 13.43
N ASP A 221 11.57 15.09 13.39
CA ASP A 221 10.82 15.59 14.55
C ASP A 221 9.79 14.56 15.04
N VAL A 222 9.32 13.71 14.12
CA VAL A 222 8.27 12.73 14.36
C VAL A 222 8.73 11.36 13.91
N VAL A 223 8.55 10.35 14.77
CA VAL A 223 8.76 8.94 14.42
C VAL A 223 7.48 8.13 14.61
N ILE A 224 7.15 7.30 13.63
CA ILE A 224 5.97 6.42 13.65
C ILE A 224 6.45 4.97 13.54
N GLY A 225 6.28 4.18 14.61
CA GLY A 225 6.51 2.74 14.61
C GLY A 225 5.33 1.97 14.00
N ALA A 226 5.47 1.47 12.77
CA ALA A 226 4.44 0.74 12.03
C ALA A 226 4.94 -0.59 11.44
N ASP A 227 6.00 -1.17 12.04
CA ASP A 227 6.71 -2.37 11.57
C ASP A 227 6.21 -3.69 12.19
N GLY A 228 5.07 -3.61 12.88
CA GLY A 228 4.26 -4.74 13.33
C GLY A 228 4.69 -5.33 14.67
N ARG A 229 4.08 -6.46 15.03
CA ARG A 229 4.13 -7.01 16.39
C ARG A 229 5.53 -7.29 16.94
N ARG A 230 6.56 -7.53 16.11
CA ARG A 230 7.88 -7.93 16.65
C ARG A 230 8.75 -6.75 17.09
N SER A 231 8.30 -5.52 16.85
CA SER A 231 9.08 -4.33 17.13
C SER A 231 8.26 -3.31 17.92
N THR A 232 8.91 -2.61 18.83
CA THR A 232 8.33 -1.47 19.54
C THR A 232 9.45 -0.50 19.82
N LEU A 233 9.20 0.79 19.57
CA LEU A 233 10.12 1.84 19.95
C LEU A 233 10.37 1.79 21.46
N GLU A 234 11.61 2.08 21.86
CA GLU A 234 11.98 2.14 23.28
C GLU A 234 11.08 3.16 24.02
N GLY A 235 10.77 2.87 25.28
CA GLY A 235 9.85 3.68 26.10
C GLY A 235 8.37 3.26 26.04
N PHE A 236 7.95 2.42 25.09
CA PHE A 236 6.56 1.93 25.01
C PHE A 236 6.41 0.55 25.66
N SER A 237 5.64 0.48 26.75
CA SER A 237 5.30 -0.80 27.40
C SER A 237 4.20 -1.53 26.64
N ARG A 238 4.25 -2.86 26.65
CA ARG A 238 3.22 -3.73 26.05
C ARG A 238 2.38 -4.40 27.11
N LYS A 239 1.07 -4.41 26.90
CA LYS A 239 0.15 -5.23 27.69
C LYS A 239 -0.07 -6.55 26.98
N GLU A 240 0.38 -7.63 27.58
CA GLU A 240 0.14 -8.98 27.07
C GLU A 240 -1.15 -9.55 27.69
N PHE A 241 -2.08 -9.98 26.85
CA PHE A 241 -3.27 -10.70 27.28
C PHE A 241 -3.13 -12.16 26.89
N ARG A 242 -3.03 -13.05 27.88
CA ARG A 242 -2.95 -14.49 27.66
C ARG A 242 -4.33 -15.12 27.84
N GLY A 243 -4.97 -15.44 26.72
CA GLY A 243 -6.22 -16.19 26.69
C GLY A 243 -6.04 -17.71 26.74
N LYS A 244 -7.10 -18.45 26.40
CA LYS A 244 -7.02 -19.89 26.14
C LYS A 244 -6.10 -20.15 24.94
N LEU A 245 -5.48 -21.32 24.90
CA LEU A 245 -4.71 -21.76 23.73
C LEU A 245 -5.61 -21.73 22.50
N ALA A 246 -5.19 -20.94 21.50
CA ALA A 246 -5.85 -20.82 20.21
C ALA A 246 -4.79 -20.90 19.11
N ILE A 247 -4.99 -21.80 18.14
CA ILE A 247 -4.11 -21.99 17.00
C ILE A 247 -4.93 -21.67 15.76
N ALA A 248 -4.46 -20.72 14.96
CA ALA A 248 -5.05 -20.36 13.68
C ALA A 248 -4.19 -20.89 12.54
N ILE A 249 -4.84 -21.46 11.52
CA ILE A 249 -4.21 -21.93 10.29
C ILE A 249 -4.74 -21.08 9.14
N THR A 250 -3.85 -20.60 8.28
CA THR A 250 -4.22 -19.89 7.05
C THR A 250 -3.64 -20.63 5.87
N ALA A 251 -4.45 -20.90 4.86
CA ALA A 251 -4.04 -21.56 3.62
C ALA A 251 -4.43 -20.68 2.42
N ASN A 252 -3.60 -20.71 1.38
CA ASN A 252 -3.88 -20.05 0.11
C ASN A 252 -3.76 -21.10 -1.00
N PHE A 253 -4.78 -21.22 -1.83
CA PHE A 253 -4.79 -22.09 -3.00
C PHE A 253 -4.77 -21.24 -4.27
N VAL A 254 -4.22 -21.78 -5.36
CA VAL A 254 -4.21 -21.09 -6.66
C VAL A 254 -5.65 -20.95 -7.16
N ASN A 255 -6.05 -19.72 -7.50
CA ASN A 255 -7.31 -19.45 -8.16
C ASN A 255 -7.09 -19.29 -9.67
N ARG A 256 -7.66 -20.19 -10.48
CA ARG A 256 -7.53 -20.15 -11.95
C ARG A 256 -8.61 -19.31 -12.64
N ASN A 257 -9.57 -18.78 -11.88
CA ASN A 257 -10.66 -17.93 -12.37
C ASN A 257 -11.57 -18.63 -13.39
N THR A 258 -11.75 -19.94 -13.23
CA THR A 258 -12.74 -20.70 -13.98
C THR A 258 -14.16 -20.31 -13.56
N THR A 259 -15.13 -20.55 -14.43
CA THR A 259 -16.55 -20.34 -14.10
C THR A 259 -17.00 -21.21 -12.92
N ALA A 260 -16.39 -22.38 -12.73
CA ALA A 260 -16.66 -23.26 -11.59
C ALA A 260 -16.17 -22.63 -10.27
N GLU A 261 -14.93 -22.15 -10.22
CA GLU A 261 -14.37 -21.47 -9.03
C GLU A 261 -15.16 -20.20 -8.67
N ALA A 262 -15.57 -19.40 -9.68
CA ALA A 262 -16.31 -18.16 -9.46
C ALA A 262 -17.71 -18.36 -8.85
N LYS A 263 -18.32 -19.54 -9.04
CA LYS A 263 -19.64 -19.90 -8.49
C LYS A 263 -19.58 -20.32 -7.03
N VAL A 264 -18.41 -20.69 -6.52
CA VAL A 264 -18.26 -21.05 -5.11
C VAL A 264 -18.51 -19.82 -4.24
N GLU A 265 -19.39 -19.96 -3.25
CA GLU A 265 -19.72 -18.87 -2.33
C GLU A 265 -18.59 -18.64 -1.33
N GLU A 266 -18.40 -17.37 -0.96
CA GLU A 266 -17.46 -17.01 0.10
C GLU A 266 -18.06 -17.35 1.46
N ILE A 267 -17.24 -17.83 2.38
CA ILE A 267 -17.67 -18.11 3.75
C ILE A 267 -17.25 -16.93 4.62
N SER A 268 -18.19 -16.09 5.04
CA SER A 268 -17.92 -14.96 5.93
C SER A 268 -17.88 -15.40 7.40
N GLY A 269 -16.71 -15.93 7.81
CA GLY A 269 -16.43 -16.19 9.23
C GLY A 269 -17.48 -17.04 9.93
N VAL A 270 -17.55 -18.33 9.61
CA VAL A 270 -18.43 -19.26 10.33
C VAL A 270 -17.75 -19.68 11.64
N ALA A 271 -18.40 -19.41 12.78
CA ALA A 271 -17.90 -19.87 14.09
C ALA A 271 -18.67 -21.12 14.54
N PHE A 272 -17.99 -22.02 15.27
CA PHE A 272 -18.58 -23.25 15.80
C PHE A 272 -19.92 -23.03 16.51
N ILE A 273 -20.01 -21.95 17.29
CA ILE A 273 -21.20 -21.61 18.08
C ILE A 273 -22.44 -21.43 17.18
N PHE A 274 -22.27 -20.93 15.96
CA PHE A 274 -23.37 -20.62 15.05
C PHE A 274 -23.67 -21.73 14.04
N ASN A 275 -22.73 -22.66 13.81
CA ASN A 275 -22.91 -23.71 12.80
C ASN A 275 -22.37 -25.06 13.26
N GLN A 276 -22.84 -25.52 14.43
CA GLN A 276 -22.37 -26.73 15.07
C GLN A 276 -22.52 -27.97 14.18
N LYS A 277 -23.63 -28.07 13.43
CA LYS A 277 -23.89 -29.19 12.52
C LYS A 277 -22.77 -29.37 11.50
N PHE A 278 -22.39 -28.30 10.80
CA PHE A 278 -21.29 -28.33 9.82
C PHE A 278 -19.98 -28.83 10.42
N PHE A 279 -19.59 -28.34 11.60
CA PHE A 279 -18.33 -28.77 12.22
C PHE A 279 -18.36 -30.18 12.81
N LEU A 280 -19.54 -30.66 13.24
CA LEU A 280 -19.71 -32.04 13.68
C LEU A 280 -19.59 -33.00 12.49
N GLU A 281 -20.23 -32.69 11.37
CA GLU A 281 -20.13 -33.45 10.10
C GLU A 281 -18.69 -33.46 9.58
N LEU A 282 -18.02 -32.30 9.53
CA LEU A 282 -16.61 -32.21 9.12
C LEU A 282 -15.71 -33.11 9.98
N LYS A 283 -15.94 -33.14 11.29
CA LYS A 283 -15.18 -33.99 12.22
C LYS A 283 -15.42 -35.47 11.96
N GLU A 284 -16.65 -35.86 11.68
CA GLU A 284 -17.02 -37.25 11.39
C GLU A 284 -16.38 -37.73 10.08
N GLU A 285 -16.40 -36.90 9.02
CA GLU A 285 -15.86 -37.26 7.71
C GLU A 285 -14.32 -37.28 7.66
N THR A 286 -13.65 -36.32 8.32
CA THR A 286 -12.19 -36.13 8.18
C THR A 286 -11.37 -36.72 9.32
N GLY A 287 -12.02 -37.15 10.41
CA GLY A 287 -11.34 -37.60 11.62
C GLY A 287 -10.58 -36.49 12.38
N GLU A 288 -10.68 -35.22 11.95
CA GLU A 288 -10.01 -34.09 12.60
C GLU A 288 -10.60 -33.81 14.00
N THR A 289 -10.01 -34.48 14.99
CA THR A 289 -10.39 -34.45 16.40
C THR A 289 -9.73 -33.27 17.12
N ARG A 290 -10.24 -32.04 16.98
CA ARG A 290 -9.86 -30.99 17.96
C ARG A 290 -11.04 -30.09 18.37
N PRO A 291 -11.59 -30.29 19.59
CA PRO A 291 -12.80 -29.62 20.10
C PRO A 291 -12.61 -28.13 20.44
N LYS A 292 -11.52 -27.48 20.01
CA LYS A 292 -11.20 -26.08 20.31
C LYS A 292 -10.60 -25.31 19.13
N PHE A 293 -10.78 -25.77 17.90
CA PHE A 293 -10.58 -24.88 16.76
C PHE A 293 -11.78 -23.93 16.70
N LEU A 294 -11.57 -22.66 17.02
CA LEU A 294 -12.34 -21.63 16.34
C LEU A 294 -11.83 -21.63 14.90
N LEU A 295 -12.38 -22.54 14.09
CA LEU A 295 -12.09 -22.60 12.68
C LEU A 295 -12.88 -21.47 12.01
N PHE A 296 -12.28 -20.29 11.96
CA PHE A 296 -12.74 -19.24 11.07
C PHE A 296 -12.36 -19.63 9.65
N LEU A 297 -13.26 -20.34 8.98
CA LEU A 297 -13.18 -20.53 7.55
C LEU A 297 -13.58 -19.21 6.89
N SER A 298 -12.58 -18.53 6.32
CA SER A 298 -12.77 -17.48 5.34
C SER A 298 -12.29 -18.02 4.00
N LEU A 299 -13.23 -18.50 3.20
CA LEU A 299 -12.95 -18.93 1.82
C LEU A 299 -13.21 -17.76 0.89
N CYS A 300 -12.19 -17.44 0.09
CA CYS A 300 -12.18 -16.30 -0.80
C CYS A 300 -11.93 -16.73 -2.26
N PRO A 301 -12.81 -17.57 -2.84
CA PRO A 301 -12.66 -18.09 -4.20
C PRO A 301 -12.65 -17.00 -5.27
N ARG A 302 -13.02 -15.75 -4.94
CA ARG A 302 -13.02 -14.61 -5.87
C ARG A 302 -11.74 -13.77 -5.82
N LEU A 303 -10.73 -14.12 -5.02
CA LEU A 303 -9.42 -13.48 -5.12
C LEU A 303 -8.71 -13.93 -6.39
N ASN A 304 -8.84 -13.05 -7.37
CA ASN A 304 -8.43 -13.26 -8.74
C ASN A 304 -6.95 -12.84 -8.86
N GLU A 305 -6.08 -13.59 -8.18
CA GLU A 305 -4.64 -13.35 -8.06
C GLU A 305 -3.83 -14.54 -8.57
N HIS A 306 -2.82 -14.26 -9.41
CA HIS A 306 -1.80 -15.23 -9.74
C HIS A 306 -0.90 -15.42 -8.50
N VAL A 307 -1.11 -16.53 -7.79
CA VAL A 307 -0.15 -17.05 -6.82
C VAL A 307 0.99 -17.66 -7.62
N PHE A 308 2.11 -16.94 -7.72
CA PHE A 308 3.41 -17.46 -8.11
C PHE A 308 4.37 -17.24 -6.95
#